data_AF-A0A8J3H0M5-F1
#
_entry.id   AF-A0A8J3H0M5-F1
#
_cell.length_a   1.000
_cell.length_b   1.000
_cell.length_c   1.000
_cell.angle_alpha   90.00
_cell.angle_beta   90.00
_cell.angle_gamma   90.00
#
_symmetry.space_group_name_H-M   'P 1'
#
loop_
_entity.id
_entity.type
_entity.pdbx_description
1 polymer ?
#
loop_
_entity_poly.entity_id
_entity_poly.type
_entity_poly.pdbx_seq_one_letter_code
_entity_poly.pdbx_strand_id
1 'polypeptide(L)'
;MATITMVITASVLGDIEVSCRFNQLGQPHGSFKHGPQAALMQAACGCPNYLGRKVLTKADGSPLPYRRMAEIMRTERERLELLAYDLHALRYRGVKELAWAGCDDDEIMSYSGHSTKAMVRLYAGEARQEMAARRAREKRR
;
A
#
# COMPACT_ATOMS: atom_id res chain seq x y z
N MET A 1 -37.93 -19.51 -12.26
CA MET A 1 -36.93 -20.02 -11.30
C MET A 1 -35.78 -20.60 -12.09
N ALA A 2 -34.59 -20.02 -11.96
CA ALA A 2 -33.38 -20.53 -12.59
C ALA A 2 -32.25 -20.44 -11.57
N THR A 3 -31.73 -21.60 -11.22
CA THR A 3 -30.65 -21.85 -10.27
C THR A 3 -29.33 -21.43 -10.91
N ILE A 4 -28.53 -20.62 -10.20
CA ILE A 4 -27.16 -20.27 -10.62
C ILE A 4 -26.22 -21.29 -9.96
N THR A 5 -25.65 -22.17 -10.78
CA THR A 5 -24.60 -23.11 -10.34
C THR A 5 -23.24 -22.45 -10.53
N MET A 6 -22.55 -22.20 -9.43
CA MET A 6 -21.18 -21.68 -9.42
C MET A 6 -20.21 -22.87 -9.45
N VAL A 7 -19.55 -23.11 -10.58
CA VAL A 7 -18.47 -24.10 -10.68
C VAL A 7 -17.14 -23.35 -10.60
N ILE A 8 -16.49 -23.39 -9.44
CA ILE A 8 -15.08 -23.00 -9.33
C ILE A 8 -14.26 -24.25 -9.66
N THR A 9 -13.65 -24.30 -10.84
CA THR A 9 -12.56 -25.24 -11.11
C THR A 9 -11.24 -24.55 -10.80
N ALA A 10 -10.53 -25.04 -9.79
CA ALA A 10 -9.17 -24.62 -9.51
C ALA A 10 -8.22 -25.60 -10.21
N SER A 11 -7.41 -25.12 -11.16
CA SER A 11 -6.32 -25.89 -11.75
C SER A 11 -4.98 -25.47 -11.13
N VAL A 12 -4.09 -26.44 -10.92
CA VAL A 12 -2.93 -26.42 -10.01
C VAL A 12 -1.68 -25.76 -10.63
N LEU A 13 -1.81 -24.99 -11.70
CA LEU A 13 -0.69 -24.18 -12.20
C LEU A 13 -1.18 -22.76 -12.42
N GLY A 14 -0.44 -21.82 -11.84
CA GLY A 14 -0.78 -20.41 -11.77
C GLY A 14 -1.11 -19.84 -13.14
N ASP A 15 -2.35 -19.37 -13.26
CA ASP A 15 -2.70 -18.02 -13.72
C ASP A 15 -4.23 -17.91 -13.57
N ILE A 16 -4.68 -17.02 -12.68
CA ILE A 16 -6.10 -16.75 -12.48
C ILE A 16 -6.50 -15.68 -13.50
N GLU A 17 -7.01 -16.07 -14.67
CA GLU A 17 -7.73 -15.14 -15.55
C GLU A 17 -9.22 -15.08 -15.15
N VAL A 18 -9.68 -13.88 -14.80
CA VAL A 18 -11.10 -13.57 -14.61
C VAL A 18 -11.52 -12.60 -15.71
N SER A 19 -12.30 -13.07 -16.69
CA SER A 19 -12.91 -12.24 -17.72
C SER A 19 -14.43 -12.20 -17.51
N CYS A 20 -14.99 -10.99 -17.31
CA CYS A 20 -16.43 -10.77 -17.15
C CYS A 20 -16.92 -9.69 -18.14
N ARG A 21 -17.82 -10.06 -19.04
CA ARG A 21 -18.51 -9.13 -19.96
C ARG A 21 -19.66 -8.42 -19.25
N PHE A 22 -19.79 -7.13 -19.54
CA PHE A 22 -20.70 -6.18 -18.89
C PHE A 22 -22.02 -5.99 -19.64
N ASN A 23 -23.12 -5.81 -18.91
CA ASN A 23 -24.29 -5.10 -19.41
C ASN A 23 -24.73 -4.07 -18.36
N GLN A 24 -24.81 -2.80 -18.77
CA GLN A 24 -25.03 -1.62 -17.93
C GLN A 24 -26.47 -1.53 -17.40
N LEU A 25 -26.66 -0.87 -16.25
CA LEU A 25 -27.69 0.15 -16.00
C LEU A 25 -27.54 0.77 -14.58
N GLY A 26 -27.56 2.11 -14.51
CA GLY A 26 -28.07 2.88 -13.35
C GLY A 26 -27.07 3.35 -12.28
N GLN A 27 -26.67 4.64 -12.34
CA GLN A 27 -26.01 5.42 -11.27
C GLN A 27 -27.03 5.95 -10.24
N PRO A 28 -26.66 6.18 -8.96
CA PRO A 28 -26.66 7.58 -8.49
C PRO A 28 -25.65 8.03 -7.38
N HIS A 29 -25.25 9.31 -7.51
CA HIS A 29 -25.04 10.42 -6.54
C HIS A 29 -24.07 10.36 -5.33
N GLY A 30 -23.18 11.37 -5.24
CA GLY A 30 -22.67 11.91 -3.96
C GLY A 30 -21.15 12.16 -3.87
N SER A 31 -20.74 13.43 -3.87
CA SER A 31 -19.40 13.98 -4.12
C SER A 31 -18.28 13.69 -3.10
N PHE A 32 -17.20 13.06 -3.56
CA PHE A 32 -15.83 13.38 -3.13
C PHE A 32 -15.11 14.02 -4.33
N LYS A 33 -14.27 15.04 -4.11
CA LYS A 33 -13.53 15.69 -5.21
C LYS A 33 -12.48 14.72 -5.75
N HIS A 34 -12.82 14.02 -6.82
CA HIS A 34 -12.03 12.93 -7.37
C HIS A 34 -10.97 13.47 -8.33
N GLY A 35 -9.71 13.30 -7.97
CA GLY A 35 -8.61 13.40 -8.93
C GLY A 35 -8.70 12.28 -10.00
N PRO A 36 -7.89 12.35 -11.06
CA PRO A 36 -7.96 11.47 -12.24
C PRO A 36 -7.79 9.97 -11.91
N GLN A 37 -7.25 9.64 -10.74
CA GLN A 37 -7.05 8.28 -10.24
C GLN A 37 -8.36 7.50 -10.07
N ALA A 38 -9.45 8.21 -9.75
CA ALA A 38 -10.74 7.56 -9.52
C ALA A 38 -11.29 6.91 -10.81
N ALA A 39 -11.16 7.58 -11.95
CA ALA A 39 -11.63 7.06 -13.24
C ALA A 39 -10.79 5.86 -13.73
N LEU A 40 -9.47 5.90 -13.50
CA LEU A 40 -8.55 4.82 -13.89
C LEU A 40 -8.82 3.51 -13.13
N MET A 41 -9.08 3.59 -11.82
CA MET A 41 -9.38 2.41 -11.00
C MET A 41 -10.76 1.81 -11.33
N GLN A 42 -11.73 2.66 -11.67
CA GLN A 42 -13.09 2.24 -12.04
C GLN A 42 -13.10 1.42 -13.33
N ALA A 43 -12.26 1.81 -14.31
CA ALA A 43 -12.05 1.07 -15.54
C ALA A 43 -11.35 -0.29 -15.32
N ALA A 44 -10.43 -0.38 -14.35
CA ALA A 44 -9.70 -1.61 -14.05
C ALA A 44 -10.54 -2.65 -13.26
N CYS A 45 -11.43 -2.19 -12.38
CA CYS A 45 -12.11 -3.08 -11.42
C CYS A 45 -13.52 -3.53 -11.86
N GLY A 46 -14.09 -2.97 -12.93
CA GLY A 46 -15.41 -3.35 -13.44
C GLY A 46 -16.54 -3.23 -12.39
N CYS A 47 -16.40 -2.39 -11.37
CA CYS A 47 -17.38 -2.28 -10.29
C CYS A 47 -18.11 -0.92 -10.33
N PRO A 48 -19.46 -0.89 -10.42
CA PRO A 48 -20.21 0.35 -10.68
C PRO A 48 -20.08 1.44 -9.60
N ASN A 49 -19.68 1.08 -8.38
CA ASN A 49 -19.74 1.96 -7.19
C ASN A 49 -18.52 1.81 -6.26
N TYR A 50 -17.33 1.86 -6.84
CA TYR A 50 -16.03 1.88 -6.14
C TYR A 50 -15.85 3.01 -5.10
N LEU A 51 -16.59 4.12 -5.20
CA LEU A 51 -16.41 5.33 -4.37
C LEU A 51 -16.69 5.16 -2.88
N GLY A 52 -17.28 4.04 -2.45
CA GLY A 52 -17.50 3.72 -1.03
C GLY A 52 -16.77 2.48 -0.53
N ARG A 53 -16.10 1.72 -1.42
CA ARG A 53 -15.49 0.44 -1.05
C ARG A 53 -14.15 0.66 -0.36
N LYS A 54 -13.94 -0.05 0.76
CA LYS A 54 -12.65 -0.05 1.45
C LYS A 54 -11.74 -1.05 0.76
N VAL A 55 -10.47 -0.71 0.62
CA VAL A 55 -9.45 -1.60 0.05
C VAL A 55 -9.28 -2.85 0.91
N LEU A 56 -9.36 -2.68 2.23
CA LEU A 56 -9.23 -3.77 3.21
C LEU A 56 -10.55 -3.95 3.95
N THR A 57 -11.18 -5.09 3.72
CA THR A 57 -12.43 -5.50 4.35
C THR A 57 -12.26 -6.83 5.05
N LYS A 58 -13.14 -7.13 5.99
CA LYS A 58 -13.32 -8.50 6.48
C LYS A 58 -14.13 -9.31 5.45
N ALA A 59 -14.32 -10.60 5.72
CA ALA A 59 -15.13 -11.49 4.89
C ALA A 59 -16.60 -11.05 4.78
N ASP A 60 -17.13 -10.34 5.78
CA ASP A 60 -18.48 -9.77 5.78
C ASP A 60 -18.62 -8.47 4.96
N GLY A 61 -17.53 -7.99 4.35
CA GLY A 61 -17.49 -6.74 3.58
C GLY A 61 -17.36 -5.47 4.43
N SER A 62 -17.37 -5.58 5.77
CA SER A 62 -17.14 -4.43 6.65
C SER A 62 -15.66 -3.98 6.62
N PRO A 63 -15.37 -2.71 6.94
CA PRO A 63 -13.98 -2.21 7.00
C PRO A 63 -13.14 -3.03 8.00
N LEU A 64 -11.89 -3.32 7.62
CA LEU A 64 -10.96 -3.99 8.53
C LEU A 64 -10.50 -3.00 9.62
N PRO A 65 -10.78 -3.23 10.91
CA PRO A 65 -10.38 -2.32 11.97
C PRO A 65 -8.87 -2.40 12.21
N TYR A 66 -8.28 -1.29 12.64
CA TYR A 66 -6.84 -1.17 12.89
C TYR A 66 -6.29 -2.28 13.80
N ARG A 67 -6.98 -2.56 14.91
CA ARG A 67 -6.59 -3.61 15.85
C ARG A 67 -6.51 -4.98 15.18
N ARG A 68 -7.49 -5.33 14.34
CA ARG A 68 -7.50 -6.62 13.63
C ARG A 68 -6.34 -6.73 12.65
N MET A 69 -6.01 -5.65 11.95
CA MET A 69 -4.82 -5.63 11.09
C MET A 69 -3.54 -5.86 11.90
N ALA A 70 -3.40 -5.20 13.06
CA ALA A 70 -2.24 -5.40 13.93
C ALA A 70 -2.12 -6.84 14.44
N GLU A 71 -3.23 -7.48 14.78
CA GLU A 71 -3.28 -8.90 15.17
C GLU A 71 -2.86 -9.84 14.03
N ILE A 72 -3.38 -9.63 12.82
CA ILE A 72 -3.01 -10.41 11.62
C ILE A 72 -1.50 -10.28 11.38
N MET A 73 -0.98 -9.05 11.36
CA MET A 73 0.44 -8.78 11.16
C MET A 73 1.33 -9.38 12.26
N ARG A 74 0.87 -9.37 13.51
CA ARG A 74 1.59 -10.01 14.61
C ARG A 74 1.65 -11.53 14.45
N THR A 75 0.52 -12.15 14.10
CA THR A 75 0.43 -13.60 13.87
C THR A 75 1.37 -14.05 12.75
N GLU A 76 1.41 -13.31 11.63
CA GLU A 76 2.33 -13.62 10.53
C GLU A 76 3.80 -13.44 10.94
N ARG A 77 4.12 -12.42 11.75
CA ARG A 77 5.48 -12.24 12.26
C ARG A 77 5.88 -13.36 13.22
N GLU A 78 4.96 -13.90 14.01
CA GLU A 78 5.24 -15.09 14.82
C GLU A 78 5.50 -16.32 13.95
N ARG A 79 4.65 -16.54 12.94
CA ARG A 79 4.79 -17.65 11.99
C ARG A 79 6.12 -17.65 11.23
N LEU A 80 6.65 -16.45 10.93
CA LEU A 80 7.91 -16.26 10.21
C LEU A 80 9.11 -16.04 11.14
N GLU A 81 8.93 -16.08 12.46
CA GLU A 81 9.98 -15.80 13.45
C GLU A 81 10.60 -14.39 13.32
N LEU A 82 9.82 -13.41 12.86
CA LEU A 82 10.22 -12.03 12.60
C LEU A 82 9.75 -11.04 13.67
N LEU A 83 9.53 -11.50 14.90
CA LEU A 83 9.01 -10.65 15.99
C LEU A 83 9.91 -9.45 16.33
N ALA A 84 11.22 -9.56 16.06
CA ALA A 84 12.18 -8.47 16.25
C ALA A 84 11.98 -7.30 15.27
N TYR A 85 11.26 -7.52 14.17
CA TYR A 85 11.00 -6.51 13.15
C TYR A 85 9.54 -6.06 13.23
N ASP A 86 9.29 -4.76 13.21
CA ASP A 86 7.94 -4.21 13.23
C ASP A 86 7.60 -3.44 11.95
N LEU A 87 6.30 -3.18 11.73
CA LEU A 87 5.84 -2.44 10.56
C LEU A 87 6.27 -0.97 10.57
N HIS A 88 6.49 -0.38 11.74
CA HIS A 88 6.96 0.99 11.85
C HIS A 88 8.41 1.10 11.34
N ALA A 89 9.25 0.10 11.62
CA ALA A 89 10.61 -0.02 11.13
C ALA A 89 10.66 -0.17 9.60
N LEU A 90 9.66 -0.79 8.97
CA LEU A 90 9.55 -0.82 7.50
C LEU A 90 9.34 0.59 6.92
N ARG A 91 8.50 1.42 7.55
CA ARG A 91 8.33 2.82 7.12
C ARG A 91 9.62 3.62 7.31
N TYR A 92 10.32 3.40 8.42
CA TYR A 92 11.63 4.00 8.68
C TYR A 92 12.66 3.60 7.59
N ARG A 93 12.71 2.31 7.25
CA ARG A 93 13.57 1.77 6.21
C ARG A 93 13.28 2.38 4.84
N GLY A 94 12.01 2.50 4.46
CA GLY A 94 11.62 3.15 3.20
C GLY A 94 12.08 4.60 3.10
N VAL A 95 12.00 5.36 4.20
CA VAL A 95 12.53 6.74 4.23
C VAL A 95 14.05 6.77 4.09
N LYS A 96 14.77 5.85 4.75
CA LYS A 96 16.22 5.71 4.57
C LYS A 96 16.60 5.38 3.13
N GLU A 97 15.85 4.51 2.47
CA GLU A 97 16.10 4.12 1.08
C GLU A 97 15.93 5.29 0.11
N LEU A 98 14.90 6.13 0.30
CA LEU A 98 14.76 7.38 -0.45
C LEU A 98 15.93 8.35 -0.20
N ALA A 99 16.36 8.45 1.06
CA ALA A 99 17.52 9.28 1.39
C ALA A 99 18.81 8.77 0.73
N TRP A 100 19.02 7.45 0.69
CA TRP A 100 20.15 6.83 -0.02
C TRP A 100 20.07 7.01 -1.54
N ALA A 101 18.86 7.00 -2.10
CA ALA A 101 18.62 7.32 -3.52
C ALA A 101 18.90 8.80 -3.86
N GLY A 102 19.13 9.65 -2.85
CA GLY A 102 19.46 11.06 -3.03
C GLY A 102 18.26 11.99 -3.04
N CYS A 103 17.07 11.52 -2.66
CA CYS A 103 15.88 12.37 -2.56
C CYS A 103 16.04 13.46 -1.49
N ASP A 104 15.49 14.63 -1.79
CA ASP A 104 15.51 15.76 -0.86
C ASP A 104 14.45 15.62 0.25
N ASP A 105 14.48 16.53 1.23
CA ASP A 105 13.54 16.49 2.37
C ASP A 105 12.09 16.70 1.94
N ASP A 106 11.84 17.50 0.91
CA ASP A 106 10.49 17.84 0.43
C ASP A 106 9.88 16.68 -0.37
N GLU A 107 10.67 16.04 -1.23
CA GLU A 107 10.32 14.82 -1.95
C GLU A 107 9.96 13.70 -0.97
N ILE A 108 10.85 13.44 0.00
CA ILE A 108 10.62 12.43 1.03
C ILE A 108 9.37 12.76 1.85
N MET A 109 9.17 14.02 2.23
CA MET A 109 8.01 14.46 3.00
C MET A 109 6.70 14.24 2.22
N SER A 110 6.69 14.58 0.92
CA SER A 110 5.53 14.40 0.05
C SER A 110 5.15 12.91 -0.10
N TYR A 111 6.15 12.04 -0.23
CA TYR A 111 5.94 10.61 -0.39
C TYR A 111 5.53 9.93 0.92
N SER A 112 6.22 10.25 2.01
CA SER A 112 6.00 9.60 3.31
C SER A 112 4.83 10.18 4.10
N GLY A 113 4.26 11.32 3.69
CA GLY A 113 3.13 11.96 4.34
C GLY A 113 3.47 12.58 5.70
N HIS A 114 4.71 13.02 5.91
CA HIS A 114 5.08 13.75 7.13
C HIS A 114 4.61 15.20 7.04
N SER A 115 4.14 15.76 8.16
CA SER A 115 3.73 17.16 8.22
C SER A 115 4.89 18.12 8.46
N THR A 116 6.04 17.62 8.94
CA THR A 116 7.20 18.44 9.29
C THR A 116 8.50 17.80 8.82
N LYS A 117 9.47 18.64 8.43
CA LYS A 117 10.82 18.20 8.05
C LYS A 117 11.61 17.61 9.22
N ALA A 118 11.26 17.95 10.47
CA ALA A 118 11.89 17.39 11.66
C ALA A 118 11.74 15.86 11.71
N MET A 119 10.56 15.34 11.34
CA MET A 119 10.31 13.89 11.29
C MET A 119 11.10 13.21 10.18
N VAL A 120 11.25 13.86 9.02
CA VAL A 120 12.09 13.35 7.94
C VAL A 120 13.55 13.27 8.37
N ARG A 121 14.06 14.28 9.07
CA ARG A 121 15.46 14.30 9.57
C ARG A 121 15.75 13.19 10.56
N LEU A 122 14.80 12.83 11.42
CA LEU A 122 14.93 11.70 12.35
C LEU A 122 15.19 10.38 11.61
N TYR A 123 14.65 10.24 10.40
CA TYR A 123 14.69 8.99 9.63
C TYR A 123 15.78 9.01 8.55
N ALA A 124 15.95 10.12 7.84
CA ALA A 124 16.91 10.30 6.75
C ALA A 124 18.30 10.77 7.22
N GLY A 125 18.41 11.34 8.43
CA GLY A 125 19.65 11.95 8.93
C GLY A 125 20.80 10.96 9.02
N GLU A 126 20.56 9.78 9.61
CA GLU A 126 21.57 8.72 9.72
C GLU A 126 22.02 8.21 8.35
N ALA A 127 21.08 7.98 7.42
CA ALA A 127 21.38 7.54 6.07
C ALA A 127 22.28 8.55 5.33
N ARG A 128 22.02 9.85 5.49
CA ARG A 128 22.84 10.91 4.89
C ARG A 128 24.21 11.02 5.55
N GLN A 129 24.29 10.85 6.86
CA GLN A 129 25.57 10.82 7.57
C GLN A 129 26.45 9.68 7.05
N GLU A 130 25.88 8.50 6.86
CA GLU A 130 26.58 7.35 6.27
C GLU A 130 27.07 7.66 4.85
N MET A 131 26.21 8.21 3.99
CA MET A 131 26.61 8.59 2.62
C MET A 131 27.70 9.65 2.61
N ALA A 132 27.60 10.67 3.47
CA ALA A 132 28.60 11.72 3.59
C ALA A 132 29.95 11.15 4.05
N ALA A 133 29.95 10.23 5.03
CA ALA A 133 31.15 9.55 5.49
C ALA A 133 31.82 8.73 4.37
N ARG A 134 31.02 7.99 3.58
CA ARG A 134 31.51 7.25 2.41
C ARG A 134 32.17 8.17 1.38
N ARG A 135 31.48 9.25 0.99
CA ARG A 135 32.01 10.26 0.05
C ARG A 135 33.29 10.93 0.56
N ALA A 136 33.36 11.26 1.86
CA ALA A 136 34.54 11.88 2.45
C ALA A 136 35.75 10.92 2.47
N ARG A 137 35.51 9.64 2.78
CA ARG A 137 36.54 8.60 2.73
C ARG A 137 37.12 8.41 1.33
N GLU A 138 36.27 8.41 0.30
CA GLU A 138 36.69 8.32 -1.10
C GLU A 138 37.57 9.49 -1.50
N LYS A 139 37.24 10.71 -1.10
CA LYS A 139 38.03 11.92 -1.40
C LYS A 139 39.39 11.98 -0.70
N ARG A 140 39.55 11.30 0.44
CA ARG A 140 40.82 11.26 1.19
C ARG A 140 41.80 10.22 0.61
N ARG A 141 41.32 9.28 -0.20
CA ARG A 141 42.12 8.22 -0.78
C ARG A 141 42.97 8.76 -1.94
#